data_AF-A0A952LNP5-F1
#
_entry.id   AF-A0A952LNP5-F1
#
_cell.length_a   1.000
_cell.length_b   1.000
_cell.length_c   1.000
_cell.angle_alpha   90.00
_cell.angle_beta   90.00
_cell.angle_gamma   90.00
#
_symmetry.space_group_name_H-M   'P 1'
#
loop_
_entity.id
_entity.type
_entity.pdbx_description
1 polymer ?
#
loop_
_entity_poly.entity_id
_entity_poly.type
_entity_poly.pdbx_seq_one_letter_code
_entity_poly.pdbx_strand_id
1 'polypeptide(L)'
;MNENTKSQPITKEQVWLAYQEVRKHGKSAGVDGITLKAYEQIKGQELYKIWNRMASGSYFAPAVKRVHIPKAGGKLRPLGIPMLSS
;
A
#
# COMPACT_ATOMS: atom_id res chain seq x y z
N MET A 1 27.04 -0.67 21.41
CA MET A 1 25.57 -0.76 21.49
C MET A 1 25.10 -1.15 20.10
N ASN A 2 24.63 -2.40 19.94
CA ASN A 2 24.24 -2.92 18.62
C ASN A 2 22.80 -2.52 18.37
N GLU A 3 22.59 -1.37 17.72
CA GLU A 3 21.26 -0.92 17.32
C GLU A 3 20.82 -1.69 16.07
N ASN A 4 20.38 -2.93 16.27
CA ASN A 4 19.56 -3.62 15.28
C ASN A 4 18.10 -3.27 15.57
N THR A 5 17.74 -2.00 15.44
CA THR A 5 16.42 -1.44 15.82
C THR A 5 15.27 -1.93 14.93
N LYS A 6 15.56 -2.71 13.90
CA LYS A 6 14.60 -3.16 12.87
C LYS A 6 14.65 -4.69 12.77
N SER A 7 13.56 -5.34 13.14
CA SER A 7 13.43 -6.81 13.19
C SER A 7 13.39 -7.48 11.81
N GLN A 8 13.01 -6.76 10.76
CA GLN A 8 12.83 -7.30 9.40
C GLN A 8 13.80 -6.62 8.42
N PRO A 9 14.40 -7.35 7.46
CA PRO A 9 15.37 -6.82 6.50
C PRO A 9 14.70 -6.04 5.36
N ILE A 10 13.82 -5.09 5.70
CA ILE A 10 13.06 -4.28 4.75
C ILE A 10 13.68 -2.88 4.68
N THR A 11 14.18 -2.52 3.50
CA THR A 11 14.84 -1.22 3.28
C THR A 11 13.86 -0.16 2.80
N LYS A 12 14.24 1.12 2.90
CA LYS A 12 13.42 2.24 2.39
C LYS A 12 13.28 2.17 0.87
N GLU A 13 14.33 1.73 0.19
CA GLU A 13 14.41 1.60 -1.25
C GLU A 13 13.42 0.55 -1.75
N GLN A 14 13.30 -0.59 -1.06
CA GLN A 14 12.30 -1.62 -1.39
C GLN A 14 10.87 -1.07 -1.30
N VAL A 15 10.55 -0.31 -0.25
CA VAL A 15 9.23 0.33 -0.08
C VAL A 15 8.98 1.37 -1.18
N TRP A 16 10.01 2.14 -1.54
CA TRP A 16 9.92 3.13 -2.61
C TRP A 16 9.71 2.49 -3.99
N LEU A 17 10.43 1.42 -4.32
CA LEU A 17 10.26 0.67 -5.57
C LEU A 17 8.84 0.07 -5.66
N ALA A 18 8.34 -0.51 -4.57
CA ALA A 18 6.97 -1.01 -4.51
C ALA A 18 5.94 0.11 -4.75
N TYR A 19 6.15 1.29 -4.17
CA TYR A 19 5.32 2.46 -4.45
C TYR A 19 5.35 2.88 -5.92
N GLN A 20 6.50 2.83 -6.58
CA GLN A 20 6.59 3.17 -8.00
C GLN A 20 5.77 2.22 -8.88
N GLU A 21 5.79 0.92 -8.59
CA GLU A 21 4.97 -0.07 -9.30
C GLU A 21 3.47 0.19 -9.09
N VAL A 22 3.06 0.49 -7.85
CA VAL A 22 1.68 0.89 -7.54
C VAL A 22 1.30 2.19 -8.23
N ARG A 23 2.22 3.17 -8.34
CA ARG A 23 1.96 4.42 -9.06
C ARG A 23 1.74 4.19 -10.56
N LYS A 24 2.43 3.24 -11.18
CA LYS A 24 2.27 2.91 -12.61
C LYS A 24 0.94 2.20 -12.90
N HIS A 25 0.48 1.33 -11.99
CA HIS A 25 -0.67 0.44 -12.21
C HIS A 25 -1.93 0.79 -11.40
N GLY A 26 -1.82 1.66 -10.41
CA GLY A 26 -2.88 2.01 -9.47
C GLY A 26 -3.97 2.86 -10.10
N LYS A 27 -5.14 2.27 -10.33
CA LYS A 27 -6.27 2.91 -11.03
C LYS A 27 -7.41 3.33 -10.10
N SER A 28 -7.40 2.95 -8.81
CA SER A 28 -8.56 3.15 -7.93
C SER A 28 -8.17 3.29 -6.46
N ALA A 29 -8.88 4.17 -5.75
CA ALA A 29 -8.70 4.41 -4.31
C ALA A 29 -9.22 3.24 -3.46
N GLY A 30 -8.53 2.99 -2.34
CA GLY A 30 -8.89 1.99 -1.33
C GLY A 30 -10.14 2.37 -0.52
N VAL A 31 -10.34 1.72 0.64
CA VAL A 31 -11.49 1.94 1.53
C VAL A 31 -11.53 3.37 2.08
N ASP A 32 -10.35 3.94 2.29
CA ASP A 32 -10.12 5.31 2.76
C ASP A 32 -10.49 6.40 1.74
N GLY A 33 -10.73 6.03 0.48
CA GLY A 33 -11.02 6.99 -0.59
C GLY A 33 -9.82 7.85 -0.99
N ILE A 34 -8.62 7.60 -0.45
CA ILE A 34 -7.42 8.37 -0.80
C ILE A 34 -7.00 7.97 -2.22
N THR A 35 -7.13 8.93 -3.14
CA THR A 35 -6.64 8.78 -4.50
C THR A 35 -5.13 8.82 -4.54
N LEU A 36 -4.52 8.22 -5.56
CA LEU A 36 -3.08 8.28 -5.77
C LEU A 36 -2.56 9.74 -5.82
N LYS A 37 -3.34 10.66 -6.40
CA LYS A 37 -3.01 12.10 -6.47
C LYS A 37 -2.97 12.75 -5.08
N ALA A 38 -3.92 12.41 -4.20
CA ALA A 38 -3.92 12.87 -2.81
C ALA A 38 -2.76 12.26 -2.02
N TYR A 39 -2.51 10.95 -2.22
CA TYR A 39 -1.38 10.25 -1.61
C TYR A 39 -0.03 10.87 -2.01
N GLU A 40 0.12 11.30 -3.28
CA GLU A 40 1.36 11.93 -3.76
C GLU A 40 1.77 13.20 -3.01
N GLN A 41 0.82 13.92 -2.40
CA GLN A 41 1.08 15.11 -1.58
C GLN A 41 1.68 14.74 -0.22
N ILE A 42 1.32 13.56 0.32
CA ILE A 42 1.75 13.09 1.65
C ILE A 42 2.74 11.92 1.60
N LYS A 43 3.11 11.45 0.39
CA LYS A 43 3.87 10.20 0.16
C LYS A 43 5.13 10.07 1.00
N GLY A 44 5.87 11.16 1.24
CA GLY A 44 7.10 11.10 2.03
C GLY A 44 6.84 10.65 3.47
N GLN A 45 5.79 11.19 4.08
CA GLN A 45 5.39 10.84 5.45
C GLN A 45 4.82 9.43 5.50
N GLU A 46 3.96 9.07 4.55
CA GLU A 46 3.32 7.75 4.51
C GLU A 46 4.32 6.62 4.21
N LEU A 47 5.20 6.78 3.23
CA LEU A 47 6.23 5.77 2.92
C LEU A 47 7.19 5.56 4.10
N TYR A 48 7.50 6.63 4.85
CA TYR A 48 8.31 6.52 6.06
C TYR A 48 7.60 5.73 7.16
N LYS A 49 6.31 5.99 7.40
CA LYS A 49 5.49 5.23 8.37
C LYS A 49 5.41 3.76 8.00
N ILE A 50 5.13 3.46 6.73
CA ILE A 50 5.05 2.09 6.20
C ILE A 50 6.38 1.38 6.38
N TRP A 51 7.49 1.99 5.96
CA TRP A 51 8.83 1.40 6.15
C TRP A 51 9.14 1.16 7.62
N ASN A 52 8.82 2.10 8.51
CA ASN A 52 9.03 1.92 9.94
C ASN A 52 8.27 0.74 10.52
N ARG A 53 6.99 0.62 10.19
CA ARG A 53 6.14 -0.48 10.69
C ARG A 53 6.54 -1.82 10.08
N MET A 54 6.82 -1.87 8.77
CA MET A 54 7.23 -3.12 8.11
C MET A 54 8.56 -3.61 8.65
N ALA A 55 9.55 -2.72 8.73
CA ALA A 55 10.89 -3.09 9.16
C ALA A 55 10.98 -3.37 10.68
N SER A 56 10.03 -2.89 11.48
CA SER A 56 9.90 -3.27 12.90
C SER A 56 9.01 -4.49 13.14
N GLY A 57 8.30 -4.98 12.11
CA GLY A 57 7.33 -6.07 12.23
C GLY A 57 5.97 -5.67 12.80
N SER A 58 5.70 -4.37 12.98
CA SER A 58 4.44 -3.84 13.53
C SER A 58 3.44 -3.39 12.46
N TYR A 59 3.62 -3.81 11.20
CA TYR A 59 2.72 -3.45 10.11
C TYR A 59 1.53 -4.40 10.07
N PHE A 60 0.32 -3.84 10.17
CA PHE A 60 -0.94 -4.55 10.00
C PHE A 60 -1.66 -3.92 8.80
N ALA A 61 -1.86 -4.72 7.75
CA ALA A 61 -2.53 -4.24 6.54
C ALA A 61 -4.00 -3.88 6.86
N PRO A 62 -4.47 -2.68 6.48
CA PRO A 62 -5.87 -2.31 6.65
C PRO A 62 -6.79 -3.11 5.73
N ALA A 63 -8.09 -3.07 6.02
CA ALA A 63 -9.10 -3.77 5.22
C ALA A 63 -9.08 -3.33 3.74
N VAL A 64 -9.26 -4.29 2.83
CA VAL A 64 -9.28 -4.05 1.38
C VAL A 64 -10.67 -3.63 0.90
N LYS A 65 -10.73 -2.76 -0.11
CA LYS A 65 -12.01 -2.34 -0.71
C LYS A 65 -12.47 -3.38 -1.73
N ARG A 66 -13.66 -3.92 -1.54
CA ARG A 66 -14.24 -4.90 -2.46
C ARG A 66 -14.92 -4.19 -3.63
N VAL A 67 -14.44 -4.44 -4.85
CA VAL A 67 -15.04 -3.93 -6.09
C VAL A 67 -15.44 -5.09 -6.98
N HIS A 68 -16.63 -5.03 -7.56
CA HIS A 68 -17.10 -6.01 -8.52
C HIS A 68 -16.85 -5.49 -9.94
N ILE A 69 -16.06 -6.24 -10.71
CA ILE A 69 -15.86 -5.93 -12.14
C ILE A 69 -16.60 -6.97 -13.00
N PRO A 70 -17.23 -6.54 -14.11
CA PRO A 70 -17.88 -7.47 -15.03
C PRO A 70 -16.85 -8.35 -15.74
N LYS A 71 -17.15 -9.64 -15.88
CA LYS A 71 -16.45 -10.60 -16.74
C LYS A 71 -17.35 -10.92 -17.94
N ALA A 72 -16.76 -11.39 -19.03
CA ALA A 72 -17.52 -11.95 -20.16
C ALA A 72 -18.51 -13.02 -19.65
N GLY A 73 -19.77 -12.92 -20.08
CA GLY A 73 -20.85 -13.82 -19.67
C GLY A 73 -21.66 -13.39 -18.45
N GLY A 74 -21.64 -12.10 -18.07
CA GLY A 74 -22.54 -11.52 -17.05
C GLY A 74 -22.16 -11.81 -15.59
N LYS A 75 -21.08 -12.55 -15.34
CA LYS A 75 -20.58 -12.84 -13.99
C LYS A 75 -19.72 -11.69 -13.47
N LEU A 76 -19.82 -11.38 -12.18
CA LEU A 76 -18.98 -10.40 -11.51
C LEU A 76 -17.77 -11.07 -10.86
N ARG A 77 -16.57 -10.50 -11.04
CA ARG A 77 -15.37 -10.90 -10.30
C ARG A 77 -15.13 -9.91 -9.15
N PRO A 78 -15.10 -10.37 -7.88
CA PRO A 78 -14.68 -9.51 -6.78
C PRO A 78 -13.17 -9.25 -6.87
N LEU A 79 -12.77 -8.00 -6.73
CA LEU A 79 -11.40 -7.54 -6.57
C LEU A 79 -11.25 -6.88 -5.20
N GLY A 80 -10.16 -7.18 -4.50
CA GLY A 80 -9.73 -6.44 -3.32
C GLY A 80 -8.75 -5.35 -3.75
N ILE A 81 -9.12 -4.09 -3.55
CA ILE A 81 -8.25 -2.94 -3.79
C ILE A 81 -7.58 -2.59 -2.45
N PRO A 82 -6.26 -2.77 -2.33
CA PRO A 82 -5.54 -2.41 -1.10
C PRO A 82 -5.49 -0.90 -0.91
N MET A 83 -5.36 -0.49 0.34
CA MET A 83 -5.15 0.91 0.73
C MET A 83 -3.68 1.31 0.51
N LEU A 84 -3.43 2.58 0.22
CA LEU A 84 -2.07 3.11 0.00
C LEU A 84 -1.40 3.58 1.30
N SER A 85 -2.20 3.95 2.30
CA SER A 85 -1.76 4.44 3.62
C SER A 85 -1.97 3.39 4.71
N SER A 86 -1.21 3.54 5.79
CA SER A 86 -1.19 2.63 6.94
C SER A 86 -1.47 3.37 8.23
#